data_AF-A0A5C7XK79-F1
#
_entry.id   AF-A0A5C7XK79-F1
#
_cell.length_a   1.000
_cell.length_b   1.000
_cell.length_c   1.000
_cell.angle_alpha   90.00
_cell.angle_beta   90.00
_cell.angle_gamma   90.00
#
_symmetry.space_group_name_H-M   'P 1'
#
loop_
_entity.id
_entity.type
_entity.pdbx_description
1 polymer ?
#
loop_
_entity_poly.entity_id
_entity_poly.type
_entity_poly.pdbx_seq_one_letter_code
_entity_poly.pdbx_strand_id
1 'polypeptide(L)'
;MRALAAALEADDVDAAIARGLLDYVAIDERRDIDAASVCEACANRDRAVTLARDARLRALAARERFRKRERRLRERERARAEKRQAAATSNTASAAHDAASAVSKPKPALPPAAAAALARAKAKAAAKREGER
;
A
#
# COMPACT_ATOMS: atom_id res chain seq x y z
N MET A 1 -5.65 -33.43 15.72
CA MET A 1 -4.24 -32.95 15.69
C MET A 1 -3.34 -33.80 14.79
N ARG A 2 -3.23 -35.13 14.94
CA ARG A 2 -2.29 -35.96 14.15
C ARG A 2 -2.42 -35.83 12.62
N ALA A 3 -3.65 -35.85 12.07
CA ALA A 3 -3.88 -35.69 10.63
C ALA A 3 -3.52 -34.28 10.11
N LEU A 4 -3.61 -33.27 10.98
CA LEU A 4 -3.28 -31.88 10.65
C LEU A 4 -1.76 -31.68 10.67
N ALA A 5 -1.08 -32.20 11.69
CA ALA A 5 0.38 -32.24 11.73
C ALA A 5 0.97 -32.99 10.51
N ALA A 6 0.40 -34.14 10.14
CA ALA A 6 0.83 -34.88 8.95
C ALA A 6 0.64 -34.09 7.64
N ALA A 7 -0.44 -33.31 7.51
CA ALA A 7 -0.63 -32.44 6.34
C ALA A 7 0.43 -31.33 6.29
N LEU A 8 0.77 -30.74 7.44
CA LEU A 8 1.84 -29.74 7.53
C LEU A 8 3.24 -30.33 7.26
N GLU A 9 3.52 -31.54 7.74
CA GLU A 9 4.78 -32.26 7.47
C GLU A 9 4.94 -32.57 5.97
N ALA A 10 3.82 -32.81 5.26
CA ALA A 10 3.79 -33.01 3.82
C ALA A 10 3.75 -31.69 3.01
N ASP A 11 3.83 -30.52 3.68
CA ASP A 11 3.65 -29.18 3.10
C ASP A 11 2.32 -28.98 2.34
N ASP A 12 1.30 -29.79 2.67
CA ASP A 12 -0.04 -29.71 2.11
C ASP A 12 -0.90 -28.75 2.95
N VAL A 13 -0.65 -27.46 2.72
CA VAL A 13 -1.33 -26.37 3.44
C VAL A 13 -2.83 -26.36 3.16
N ASP A 14 -3.27 -26.71 1.94
CA ASP A 14 -4.68 -26.69 1.58
C ASP A 14 -5.44 -27.79 2.33
N ALA A 15 -4.88 -28.99 2.41
CA ALA A 15 -5.47 -30.07 3.18
C ALA A 15 -5.35 -29.83 4.71
N ALA A 16 -4.38 -29.04 5.18
CA ALA A 16 -4.34 -28.58 6.56
C ALA A 16 -5.46 -27.56 6.85
N ILE A 17 -5.71 -26.62 5.94
CA ILE A 17 -6.81 -25.64 6.04
C ILE A 17 -8.17 -26.35 6.02
N ALA A 18 -8.36 -27.30 5.10
CA ALA A 18 -9.60 -28.09 5.02
C ALA A 18 -9.88 -28.89 6.32
N ARG A 19 -8.82 -29.19 7.08
CA ARG A 19 -8.90 -29.86 8.39
C ARG A 19 -9.00 -28.89 9.57
N GLY A 20 -9.19 -27.60 9.33
CA GLY A 20 -9.43 -26.59 10.36
C GLY A 20 -8.16 -25.98 10.94
N LEU A 21 -7.07 -25.85 10.17
CA LEU A 21 -5.84 -25.17 10.65
C LEU A 21 -6.10 -23.78 11.22
N LEU A 22 -7.02 -23.01 10.63
CA LEU A 22 -7.30 -21.64 11.05
C LEU A 22 -8.08 -21.57 12.37
N ASP A 23 -8.88 -22.58 12.67
CA ASP A 23 -9.72 -22.68 13.87
C ASP A 23 -9.07 -23.55 14.95
N TYR A 24 -7.84 -24.00 14.72
CA TYR A 24 -7.10 -24.81 15.68
C TYR A 24 -6.89 -24.02 16.97
N VAL A 25 -7.24 -24.62 18.11
CA VAL A 25 -6.93 -24.10 19.45
C VAL A 25 -5.75 -24.89 20.00
N ALA A 26 -4.75 -24.19 20.56
CA ALA A 26 -3.56 -24.85 21.10
C ALA A 26 -3.88 -25.64 22.38
N ILE A 27 -3.01 -26.56 22.78
CA ILE A 27 -3.23 -27.37 23.99
C ILE A 27 -3.19 -26.50 25.25
N ASP A 28 -2.29 -25.53 25.33
CA ASP A 28 -2.16 -24.59 26.45
C ASP A 28 -3.36 -23.63 26.61
N GLU A 29 -4.05 -23.35 25.50
CA GLU A 29 -5.29 -22.55 25.47
C GLU A 29 -6.53 -23.35 25.91
N ARG A 30 -6.45 -24.69 25.97
CA ARG A 30 -7.56 -25.58 26.31
C ARG A 30 -7.65 -25.80 27.81
N ARG A 31 -8.82 -25.50 28.41
CA ARG A 31 -9.07 -25.65 29.85
C ARG A 31 -9.27 -27.11 30.29
N ASP A 32 -9.60 -27.98 29.34
CA ASP A 32 -9.95 -29.39 29.55
C ASP A 32 -8.73 -30.33 29.49
N ILE A 33 -7.55 -29.82 29.14
CA ILE A 33 -6.32 -30.61 29.01
C ILE A 33 -5.26 -30.07 29.96
N ASP A 34 -4.76 -30.93 30.85
CA ASP A 34 -3.55 -30.63 31.61
C ASP A 34 -2.32 -30.79 30.71
N ALA A 35 -1.63 -29.69 30.42
CA ALA A 35 -0.42 -29.70 29.59
C ALA A 35 0.67 -30.65 30.14
N ALA A 36 0.72 -30.87 31.47
CA ALA A 36 1.67 -31.80 32.09
C ALA A 36 1.37 -33.27 31.77
N SER A 37 0.14 -33.60 31.37
CA SER A 37 -0.29 -34.96 31.00
C SER A 37 0.03 -35.32 29.53
N VAL A 38 0.51 -34.36 28.74
CA VAL A 38 0.75 -34.53 27.31
C VAL A 38 2.16 -35.03 27.06
N CYS A 39 2.30 -36.11 26.29
CA CYS A 39 3.61 -36.61 25.90
C CYS A 39 4.35 -35.61 25.00
N GLU A 40 5.68 -35.64 25.04
CA GLU A 40 6.55 -34.70 24.31
C GLU A 40 6.25 -34.66 22.80
N ALA A 41 5.97 -35.82 22.18
CA ALA A 41 5.62 -35.90 20.76
C ALA A 41 4.30 -35.16 20.43
N CYS A 42 3.32 -35.17 21.33
CA CYS A 42 2.08 -34.43 21.15
C CYS A 42 2.29 -32.93 21.35
N ALA A 43 3.10 -32.52 22.33
CA ALA A 43 3.47 -31.13 22.54
C ALA A 43 4.24 -30.54 21.33
N ASN A 44 5.16 -31.30 20.75
CA ASN A 44 5.89 -30.88 19.56
C ASN A 44 4.98 -30.70 18.33
N ARG A 45 4.01 -31.62 18.13
CA ARG A 45 3.01 -31.48 17.06
C ARG A 45 2.09 -30.29 17.29
N ASP A 46 1.62 -30.09 18.51
CA ASP A 46 0.81 -28.91 18.87
C ASP A 46 1.56 -27.62 18.54
N ARG A 47 2.82 -27.51 18.99
CA ARG A 47 3.68 -26.36 18.69
C ARG A 47 3.84 -26.12 17.18
N ALA A 48 4.09 -27.17 16.40
CA ALA A 48 4.22 -27.05 14.94
C ALA A 48 2.93 -26.54 14.28
N VAL A 49 1.77 -27.06 14.70
CA VAL A 49 0.47 -26.63 14.20
C VAL A 49 0.18 -25.17 14.59
N THR A 50 0.42 -24.80 15.84
CA THR A 50 0.20 -23.44 16.35
C THR A 50 1.07 -22.44 15.59
N LEU A 51 2.36 -22.74 15.38
CA LEU A 51 3.25 -21.88 14.59
C LEU A 51 2.77 -21.73 13.14
N ALA A 52 2.29 -22.81 12.51
CA ALA A 52 1.74 -22.76 11.16
C ALA A 52 0.46 -21.91 11.08
N ARG A 53 -0.46 -22.09 12.03
CA ARG A 53 -1.68 -21.28 12.19
C ARG A 53 -1.32 -19.80 12.27
N ASP A 54 -0.43 -19.44 13.19
CA ASP A 54 -0.07 -18.05 13.46
C ASP A 54 0.68 -17.41 12.29
N ALA A 55 1.57 -18.17 11.63
CA ALA A 55 2.22 -17.71 10.39
C ALA A 55 1.19 -17.43 9.29
N ARG A 56 0.19 -18.31 9.13
CA ARG A 56 -0.85 -18.15 8.12
C ARG A 56 -1.74 -16.95 8.41
N LEU A 57 -2.21 -16.78 9.65
CA LEU A 57 -3.03 -15.63 10.05
C LEU A 57 -2.28 -14.32 9.84
N ARG A 58 -0.99 -14.24 10.21
CA ARG A 58 -0.15 -13.07 9.95
C ARG A 58 -0.02 -12.77 8.45
N ALA A 59 0.15 -13.79 7.62
CA ALA A 59 0.24 -13.63 6.17
C ALA A 59 -1.09 -13.10 5.56
N LEU A 60 -2.24 -13.60 6.01
CA LEU A 60 -3.55 -13.12 5.58
C LEU A 60 -3.76 -11.65 5.97
N ALA A 61 -3.46 -11.29 7.22
CA ALA A 61 -3.54 -9.91 7.69
C ALA A 61 -2.60 -8.98 6.88
N ALA A 62 -1.40 -9.45 6.52
CA ALA A 62 -0.48 -8.69 5.66
C ALA A 62 -1.04 -8.45 4.26
N ARG A 63 -1.65 -9.47 3.65
CA ARG A 63 -2.33 -9.35 2.34
C ARG A 63 -3.48 -8.36 2.40
N GLU A 64 -4.24 -8.35 3.48
CA GLU A 64 -5.33 -7.39 3.66
C GLU A 64 -4.81 -5.94 3.77
N ARG A 65 -3.77 -5.71 4.60
CA ARG A 65 -3.11 -4.40 4.70
C ARG A 65 -2.61 -3.91 3.35
N PHE A 66 -2.02 -4.80 2.55
CA PHE A 66 -1.57 -4.51 1.20
C PHE A 66 -2.73 -4.08 0.30
N ARG A 67 -3.80 -4.87 0.21
CA ARG A 67 -5.01 -4.54 -0.58
C ARG A 67 -5.60 -3.20 -0.17
N LYS A 68 -5.67 -2.90 1.13
CA LYS A 68 -6.15 -1.61 1.65
C LYS A 68 -5.26 -0.46 1.21
N ARG A 69 -3.94 -0.62 1.28
CA ARG A 69 -2.97 0.38 0.82
C ARG A 69 -3.11 0.62 -0.68
N GLU A 70 -3.20 -0.45 -1.46
CA GLU A 70 -3.33 -0.39 -2.92
C GLU A 70 -4.60 0.36 -3.34
N ARG A 71 -5.73 0.08 -2.70
CA ARG A 71 -6.99 0.81 -2.93
C ARG A 71 -6.82 2.32 -2.74
N ARG A 72 -6.23 2.74 -1.62
CA ARG A 72 -5.98 4.17 -1.34
C ARG A 72 -5.06 4.82 -2.36
N LEU A 73 -4.05 4.09 -2.84
CA LEU A 73 -3.14 4.62 -3.87
C LEU A 73 -3.89 4.80 -5.20
N ARG A 74 -4.67 3.81 -5.63
CA ARG A 74 -5.50 3.89 -6.84
C ARG A 74 -6.50 5.05 -6.78
N GLU A 75 -7.14 5.26 -5.62
CA GLU A 75 -8.05 6.40 -5.40
C GLU A 75 -7.31 7.75 -5.54
N ARG A 76 -6.12 7.88 -4.95
CA ARG A 76 -5.29 9.08 -5.08
C ARG A 76 -4.83 9.32 -6.51
N GLU A 77 -4.50 8.27 -7.24
CA GLU A 77 -4.12 8.35 -8.66
C GLU A 77 -5.29 8.81 -9.52
N ARG A 78 -6.50 8.27 -9.29
CA ARG A 78 -7.74 8.72 -9.96
C ARG A 78 -8.05 10.18 -9.66
N ALA A 79 -8.04 10.58 -8.40
CA ALA A 79 -8.29 11.98 -8.01
C ALA A 79 -7.26 12.95 -8.64
N ARG A 80 -6.00 12.53 -8.78
CA ARG A 80 -4.97 13.32 -9.49
C ARG A 80 -5.23 13.38 -10.99
N ALA A 81 -5.68 12.29 -11.61
CA ALA A 81 -6.04 12.26 -13.02
C ALA A 81 -7.25 13.16 -13.32
N GLU A 82 -8.30 13.11 -12.50
CA GLU A 82 -9.48 13.97 -12.59
C GLU A 82 -9.10 15.45 -12.44
N LYS A 83 -8.25 15.80 -11.47
CA LYS A 83 -7.74 17.18 -11.33
C LYS A 83 -6.96 17.64 -12.56
N ARG A 84 -6.16 16.78 -13.18
CA ARG A 84 -5.45 17.12 -14.42
C ARG A 84 -6.41 17.33 -15.59
N GLN A 85 -7.45 16.50 -15.70
CA GLN A 85 -8.48 16.68 -16.73
C GLN A 85 -9.28 17.97 -16.52
N ALA A 86 -9.69 18.27 -15.28
CA ALA A 86 -10.39 19.51 -14.95
C ALA A 86 -9.52 20.77 -15.19
N ALA A 87 -8.21 20.71 -14.90
CA ALA A 87 -7.29 21.80 -15.20
C ALA A 87 -7.05 21.97 -16.72
N ALA A 88 -7.09 20.89 -17.49
CA ALA A 88 -6.97 20.96 -18.95
C ALA A 88 -8.21 21.62 -19.57
N THR A 89 -9.41 21.31 -19.09
CA THR A 89 -10.66 21.92 -19.58
C THR A 89 -10.82 23.38 -19.16
N SER A 90 -10.33 23.78 -17.96
CA SER A 90 -10.32 25.19 -17.56
C SER A 90 -9.35 26.03 -18.40
N ASN A 91 -8.19 25.47 -18.78
CA ASN A 91 -7.20 26.19 -19.59
C ASN A 91 -7.67 26.39 -21.04
N THR A 92 -8.40 25.44 -21.64
CA THR A 92 -8.99 25.63 -22.97
C THR A 92 -10.17 26.61 -22.97
N ALA A 93 -10.98 26.63 -21.91
CA ALA A 93 -12.05 27.63 -21.74
C ALA A 93 -11.49 29.05 -21.55
N SER A 94 -10.39 29.19 -20.79
CA SER A 94 -9.73 30.49 -20.60
C SER A 94 -9.05 30.98 -21.88
N ALA A 95 -8.44 30.08 -22.67
CA ALA A 95 -7.86 30.42 -23.97
C ALA A 95 -8.91 30.87 -25.01
N ALA A 96 -10.13 30.31 -24.96
CA ALA A 96 -11.23 30.73 -25.84
C ALA A 96 -11.79 32.12 -25.47
N HIS A 97 -11.83 32.46 -24.18
CA HIS A 97 -12.22 33.80 -23.72
C HIS A 97 -11.16 34.87 -24.04
N ASP A 98 -9.87 34.52 -23.99
CA ASP A 98 -8.79 35.45 -24.36
C ASP A 98 -8.73 35.71 -25.88
N ALA A 99 -9.12 34.74 -26.71
CA ALA A 99 -9.18 34.92 -28.17
C ALA A 99 -10.32 35.84 -28.62
N ALA A 100 -11.43 35.89 -27.88
CA ALA A 100 -12.57 36.78 -28.16
C ALA A 100 -12.37 38.22 -27.67
N SER A 101 -11.27 38.51 -26.94
CA SER A 101 -10.94 39.84 -26.39
C SER A 101 -9.64 40.41 -26.98
N ALA A 102 -9.25 39.97 -28.18
CA ALA A 102 -8.09 40.49 -28.91
C ALA A 102 -8.39 41.81 -29.65
N VAL A 103 -8.97 42.79 -28.93
CA VAL A 103 -8.90 44.21 -29.29
C VAL A 103 -8.19 44.91 -28.14
N SER A 104 -6.88 45.09 -28.30
CA SER A 104 -5.98 45.97 -27.55
C SER A 104 -6.10 46.00 -26.01
N LYS A 105 -5.30 45.19 -25.29
CA LYS A 105 -4.93 45.48 -23.89
C LYS A 105 -3.43 45.29 -23.64
N PRO A 106 -2.80 46.15 -22.81
CA PRO A 106 -1.37 46.11 -22.52
C PRO A 106 -0.99 44.82 -21.79
N LYS A 107 0.19 44.28 -22.11
CA LYS A 107 0.74 43.05 -21.50
C LYS A 107 0.73 43.17 -19.97
N PRO A 108 0.17 42.21 -19.22
CA PRO A 108 0.23 42.24 -17.77
C PRO A 108 1.70 42.10 -17.35
N ALA A 109 2.24 43.14 -16.71
CA ALA A 109 3.54 43.07 -16.08
C ALA A 109 3.47 42.04 -14.95
N LEU A 110 4.39 41.07 -14.97
CA LEU A 110 4.49 40.06 -13.91
C LEU A 110 4.65 40.76 -12.55
N PRO A 111 3.95 40.31 -11.50
CA PRO A 111 4.14 40.88 -10.17
C PRO A 111 5.61 40.66 -9.74
N PRO A 112 6.22 41.62 -9.02
CA PRO A 112 7.66 41.61 -8.71
C PRO A 112 8.10 40.35 -7.97
N ALA A 113 7.22 39.76 -7.15
CA ALA A 113 7.46 38.48 -6.49
C ALA A 113 7.63 37.30 -7.48
N ALA A 114 6.84 37.26 -8.55
CA ALA A 114 6.93 36.21 -9.57
C ALA A 114 8.18 36.36 -10.44
N ALA A 115 8.58 37.60 -10.75
CA ALA A 115 9.83 37.87 -11.45
C ALA A 115 11.06 37.45 -10.62
N ALA A 116 11.06 37.75 -9.32
CA ALA A 116 12.12 37.33 -8.41
C ALA A 116 12.22 35.80 -8.26
N ALA A 117 11.07 35.10 -8.22
CA ALA A 117 11.04 33.64 -8.18
C ALA A 117 11.63 33.01 -9.45
N LEU A 118 11.29 33.54 -10.63
CA LEU A 118 11.85 33.08 -11.91
C LEU A 118 13.36 33.35 -12.01
N ALA A 119 13.83 34.50 -11.53
CA ALA A 119 15.27 34.80 -11.50
C ALA A 119 16.05 33.81 -10.61
N ARG A 120 15.53 33.49 -9.42
CA ARG A 120 16.13 32.49 -8.52
C ARG A 120 16.12 31.09 -9.10
N ALA A 121 15.03 30.70 -9.78
CA ALA A 121 14.93 29.40 -10.45
C ALA A 121 15.95 29.27 -11.59
N LYS A 122 16.12 30.33 -12.40
CA LYS A 122 17.13 30.37 -13.46
C LYS A 122 18.56 30.30 -12.90
N ALA A 123 18.86 31.04 -11.84
CA ALA A 123 20.17 31.01 -11.19
C ALA A 123 20.50 29.61 -10.64
N LYS A 124 19.52 28.93 -10.02
CA LYS A 124 19.70 27.56 -9.50
C LYS A 124 19.91 26.54 -10.62
N ALA A 125 19.26 26.71 -11.76
CA ALA A 125 19.43 25.86 -12.93
C ALA A 125 20.79 26.06 -13.61
N ALA A 126 21.31 27.29 -13.64
CA ALA A 126 22.64 27.60 -14.16
C ALA A 126 23.74 26.99 -13.28
N ALA A 127 23.68 27.21 -11.96
CA ALA A 127 24.62 26.63 -11.01
C ALA A 127 24.66 25.09 -11.04
N LYS A 128 23.51 24.44 -11.25
CA LYS A 128 23.46 22.97 -11.41
C LYS A 128 24.20 22.49 -12.66
N ARG A 129 24.11 23.23 -13.78
CA ARG A 129 24.77 22.88 -15.04
C ARG A 129 26.28 23.12 -15.01
N GLU A 130 26.75 24.02 -14.16
CA GLU A 130 28.17 24.31 -13.97
C GLU A 130 28.86 23.33 -13.00
N GLY A 131 28.13 22.78 -12.02
CA GLY A 131 28.66 21.77 -11.10
C GLY A 131 28.63 20.31 -11.62
N GLU A 132 28.09 20.07 -12.81
CA GLU A 132 28.08 18.77 -13.51
C GLU A 132 29.15 18.70 -14.63
N ARG A 133 30.08 19.67 -14.68
CA ARG A 133 31.30 19.65 -15.51
C ARG A 133 32.53 19.51 -14.62
#